data_AF-A0A5C3MBJ2-F1
#
_entry.id   AF-A0A5C3MBJ2-F1
#
_cell.length_a   1.000
_cell.length_b   1.000
_cell.length_c   1.000
_cell.angle_alpha   90.00
_cell.angle_beta   90.00
_cell.angle_gamma   90.00
#
_symmetry.space_group_name_H-M   'P 1'
#
loop_
_entity.id
_entity.type
_entity.pdbx_description
1 polymer ?
#
loop_
_entity_poly.entity_id
_entity_poly.type
_entity_poly.pdbx_seq_one_letter_code
_entity_poly.pdbx_strand_id
1 'polypeptide(L)'
;MSEATQRKELEAFFNFFATFSLSRPVATASDLSDGAALFEVLSLVDENYFRQSARPSAQPSDNWVLRFSALKRLYRLMTQYFSDVLQKPTTSLDVPDLQAIAKDHNVAATLLMCRLTIVIGVQCEKNKEFIEKIQGLSETDQHHLMKAIEQVMTKIAAFQGNQDLGEAMTEDDHYYRIQSERSQIFSEKETLEKVYQTLLEEHRALQTNFDDVVLEKDDALTQLREVRREIDSRRSDKADVMMRTEMDRLRTEL
;
A
#
# COMPACT_ATOMS: atom_id res chain seq x y z
N MET A 1 1.55 -7.49 1.44
CA MET A 1 1.55 -8.93 1.09
C MET A 1 2.34 -9.11 -0.19
N SER A 2 3.10 -10.20 -0.34
CA SER A 2 3.80 -10.47 -1.61
C SER A 2 2.82 -10.97 -2.68
N GLU A 3 3.14 -10.72 -3.94
CA GLU A 3 2.34 -11.14 -5.10
C GLU A 3 2.13 -12.67 -5.14
N ALA A 4 3.13 -13.43 -4.69
CA ALA A 4 3.05 -14.89 -4.58
C ALA A 4 1.99 -15.35 -3.55
N THR A 5 1.84 -14.64 -2.43
CA THR A 5 0.81 -14.96 -1.44
C THR A 5 -0.59 -14.66 -1.98
N GLN A 6 -0.76 -13.57 -2.72
CA GLN A 6 -2.04 -13.23 -3.35
C GLN A 6 -2.46 -14.28 -4.38
N ARG A 7 -1.53 -14.82 -5.16
CA ARG A 7 -1.83 -15.89 -6.13
C ARG A 7 -2.33 -17.16 -5.45
N LYS A 8 -1.66 -17.61 -4.38
CA LYS A 8 -2.09 -18.81 -3.62
C LYS A 8 -3.44 -18.61 -2.94
N GLU A 9 -3.68 -17.42 -2.40
CA GLU A 9 -4.97 -17.08 -1.82
C GLU A 9 -6.09 -17.08 -2.87
N LEU A 10 -5.82 -16.50 -4.05
CA LEU A 10 -6.78 -16.48 -5.15
C LEU A 10 -7.10 -17.90 -5.65
N GLU A 11 -6.08 -18.76 -5.75
CA GLU A 11 -6.25 -20.18 -6.10
C GLU A 11 -7.13 -20.92 -5.08
N ALA A 12 -6.91 -20.68 -3.78
CA ALA A 12 -7.76 -21.23 -2.72
C ALA A 12 -9.23 -20.77 -2.86
N PHE A 13 -9.46 -19.51 -3.25
CA PHE A 13 -10.80 -19.02 -3.56
C PHE A 13 -11.42 -19.67 -4.80
N PHE A 14 -10.64 -19.94 -5.85
CA PHE A 14 -11.15 -20.67 -7.02
C PHE A 14 -11.57 -22.09 -6.65
N ASN A 15 -10.74 -22.81 -5.87
CA ASN A 15 -11.08 -24.14 -5.38
C ASN A 15 -12.33 -24.11 -4.50
N PHE A 16 -12.46 -23.09 -3.64
CA PHE A 16 -13.66 -22.88 -2.85
C PHE A 16 -14.90 -22.63 -3.71
N PHE A 17 -14.83 -21.74 -4.70
CA PHE A 17 -15.96 -21.46 -5.60
C PHE A 17 -16.33 -22.68 -6.46
N ALA A 18 -15.37 -23.51 -6.83
CA ALA A 18 -15.61 -24.76 -7.55
C ALA A 18 -16.43 -25.79 -6.75
N THR A 19 -16.52 -25.66 -5.41
CA THR A 19 -17.41 -26.49 -4.59
C THR A 19 -18.89 -26.12 -4.74
N PHE A 20 -19.21 -25.00 -5.38
CA PHE A 20 -20.56 -24.52 -5.62
C PHE A 20 -21.00 -24.81 -7.06
N SER A 21 -22.29 -25.10 -7.23
CA SER A 21 -22.91 -25.28 -8.54
C SER A 21 -23.23 -23.91 -9.17
N LEU A 22 -22.18 -23.18 -9.56
CA LEU A 22 -22.29 -21.86 -10.16
C LEU A 22 -22.66 -21.94 -11.65
N SER A 23 -23.37 -20.94 -12.14
CA SER A 23 -23.77 -20.84 -13.55
C SER A 23 -22.57 -20.68 -14.48
N ARG A 24 -21.50 -20.04 -13.99
CA ARG A 24 -20.22 -19.90 -14.69
C ARG A 24 -19.08 -20.44 -13.83
N PRO A 25 -18.17 -21.25 -14.40
CA PRO A 25 -16.97 -21.67 -13.68
C PRO A 25 -16.06 -20.47 -13.43
N VAL A 26 -15.41 -20.46 -12.27
CA VAL A 26 -14.44 -19.42 -11.90
C VAL A 26 -13.04 -20.03 -11.94
N ALA A 27 -12.24 -19.66 -12.94
CA ALA A 27 -10.87 -20.15 -13.09
C ALA A 27 -9.84 -19.01 -13.11
N THR A 28 -10.28 -17.78 -13.37
CA THR A 28 -9.43 -16.60 -13.49
C THR A 28 -10.01 -15.41 -12.75
N ALA A 29 -9.18 -14.40 -12.48
CA ALA A 29 -9.66 -13.15 -11.86
C ALA A 29 -10.68 -12.40 -12.76
N SER A 30 -10.64 -12.63 -14.07
CA SER A 30 -11.58 -12.06 -15.03
C SER A 30 -13.01 -12.59 -14.84
N ASP A 31 -13.15 -13.85 -14.41
CA ASP A 31 -14.45 -14.48 -14.20
C ASP A 31 -15.22 -13.88 -13.02
N LEU A 32 -14.51 -13.17 -12.13
CA LEU A 32 -15.08 -12.46 -10.97
C LEU A 32 -15.32 -10.96 -11.24
N SER A 33 -14.97 -10.48 -12.44
CA SER A 33 -14.93 -9.04 -12.73
C SER A 33 -16.28 -8.35 -12.82
N ASP A 34 -17.37 -9.10 -12.95
CA ASP A 34 -18.75 -8.59 -12.93
C ASP A 34 -19.49 -8.91 -11.62
N GLY A 35 -18.84 -9.64 -10.70
CA GLY A 35 -19.40 -10.06 -9.42
C GLY A 35 -20.48 -11.14 -9.51
N ALA A 36 -20.81 -11.69 -10.68
CA ALA A 36 -21.93 -12.61 -10.84
C ALA A 36 -21.78 -13.88 -9.99
N ALA A 37 -20.60 -14.51 -10.03
CA ALA A 37 -20.29 -15.69 -9.23
C ALA A 37 -20.40 -15.43 -7.71
N LEU A 38 -19.88 -14.30 -7.25
CA LEU A 38 -19.97 -13.91 -5.83
C LEU A 38 -21.44 -13.71 -5.42
N PHE A 39 -22.23 -13.13 -6.30
CA PHE A 39 -23.66 -12.91 -6.08
C PHE A 39 -24.42 -14.24 -5.99
N GLU A 40 -24.11 -15.22 -6.85
CA GLU A 40 -24.68 -16.57 -6.78
C GLU A 40 -24.33 -17.27 -5.46
N VAL A 41 -23.07 -17.19 -5.02
CA VAL A 41 -22.65 -17.73 -3.71
C VAL A 41 -23.43 -17.07 -2.57
N LEU A 42 -23.58 -15.75 -2.59
CA LEU A 42 -24.31 -15.01 -1.56
C LEU A 42 -25.83 -15.26 -1.60
N SER A 43 -26.39 -15.62 -2.75
CA SER A 43 -27.81 -16.01 -2.84
C SER A 43 -28.10 -17.32 -2.09
N LEU A 44 -27.10 -18.18 -1.89
CA LEU A 44 -27.23 -19.37 -1.03
C LEU A 44 -27.28 -19.01 0.46
N VAL A 45 -26.63 -17.89 0.83
CA VAL A 45 -26.68 -17.33 2.17
C VAL A 45 -28.08 -16.81 2.47
N ASP A 46 -28.56 -15.88 1.64
CA ASP A 46 -29.89 -15.30 1.75
C ASP A 46 -30.41 -14.92 0.36
N GLU A 47 -31.30 -15.75 -0.17
CA GLU A 47 -31.91 -15.56 -1.49
C GLU A 47 -32.80 -14.31 -1.53
N ASN A 48 -33.40 -13.90 -0.40
CA ASN A 48 -34.26 -12.73 -0.35
C ASN A 48 -33.46 -11.44 -0.37
N TYR A 49 -32.30 -11.44 0.27
CA TYR A 49 -31.40 -10.29 0.33
C TYR A 49 -30.57 -10.15 -0.95
N PHE A 50 -29.91 -11.23 -1.36
CA PHE A 50 -29.08 -11.27 -2.56
C PHE A 50 -29.89 -11.76 -3.76
N ARG A 51 -30.88 -10.95 -4.17
CA ARG A 51 -31.67 -11.20 -5.39
C ARG A 51 -31.00 -10.65 -6.64
N GLN A 52 -30.70 -11.55 -7.58
CA GLN A 52 -30.36 -11.16 -8.94
C GLN A 52 -31.64 -10.73 -9.66
N SER A 53 -31.63 -9.50 -10.18
CA SER A 53 -32.77 -8.92 -10.92
C SER A 53 -32.89 -9.47 -12.35
N ALA A 54 -31.83 -10.09 -12.86
CA ALA A 54 -31.77 -10.72 -14.18
C ALA A 54 -30.92 -11.98 -14.10
N ARG A 55 -31.24 -12.99 -14.92
CA ARG A 55 -30.44 -14.19 -15.07
C ARG A 55 -29.02 -13.79 -15.56
N PRO A 56 -27.94 -14.32 -14.98
CA PRO A 56 -26.59 -14.04 -15.46
C PRO A 56 -26.49 -14.38 -16.94
N SER A 57 -25.89 -13.49 -17.74
CA SER A 57 -25.55 -13.79 -19.14
C SER A 57 -24.61 -15.01 -19.19
N ALA A 58 -24.45 -15.67 -20.34
CA ALA A 58 -23.51 -16.79 -20.44
C ALA A 58 -22.04 -16.35 -20.31
N GLN A 59 -21.75 -15.06 -20.54
CA GLN A 59 -20.42 -14.47 -20.50
C GLN A 59 -20.43 -13.12 -19.76
N PRO A 60 -19.32 -12.71 -19.11
CA PRO A 60 -19.17 -11.37 -18.56
C PRO A 60 -19.41 -10.30 -19.63
N SER A 61 -19.96 -9.16 -19.24
CA SER A 61 -20.14 -8.03 -20.16
C SER A 61 -18.79 -7.46 -20.59
N ASP A 62 -18.54 -7.34 -21.89
CA ASP A 62 -17.36 -6.64 -22.44
C ASP A 62 -17.30 -5.17 -21.98
N ASN A 63 -18.45 -4.57 -21.71
CA ASN A 63 -18.53 -3.21 -21.17
C ASN A 63 -18.18 -3.19 -19.68
N TRP A 64 -16.98 -2.69 -19.36
CA TRP A 64 -16.48 -2.54 -17.99
C TRP A 64 -17.38 -1.64 -17.11
N VAL A 65 -18.13 -0.70 -17.69
CA VAL A 65 -19.05 0.18 -16.94
C VAL A 65 -20.24 -0.62 -16.38
N LEU A 66 -20.73 -1.60 -17.13
CA LEU A 66 -21.79 -2.50 -16.66
C LEU A 66 -21.26 -3.42 -15.56
N ARG A 67 -20.05 -3.96 -15.73
CA ARG A 67 -19.36 -4.76 -14.70
C ARG A 67 -19.14 -3.97 -13.41
N PHE A 68 -18.65 -2.74 -13.53
CA PHE A 68 -18.49 -1.81 -12.40
C PHE A 68 -19.81 -1.52 -11.70
N SER A 69 -20.89 -1.30 -12.44
CA SER A 69 -22.22 -1.07 -11.88
C SER A 69 -22.76 -2.28 -11.11
N ALA A 70 -22.54 -3.49 -11.64
CA ALA A 70 -22.88 -4.75 -10.97
C ALA A 70 -22.07 -4.94 -9.68
N LEU A 71 -20.76 -4.70 -9.73
CA LEU A 71 -19.87 -4.75 -8.56
C LEU A 71 -20.26 -3.73 -7.49
N LYS A 72 -20.60 -2.48 -7.86
CA LYS A 72 -21.08 -1.47 -6.92
C LYS A 72 -22.34 -1.93 -6.19
N ARG A 73 -23.31 -2.47 -6.94
CA ARG A 73 -24.53 -3.03 -6.36
C ARG A 73 -24.22 -4.18 -5.40
N LEU A 74 -23.35 -5.11 -5.81
CA LEU A 74 -22.95 -6.24 -4.99
C LEU A 74 -22.26 -5.79 -3.69
N TYR A 75 -21.26 -4.91 -3.80
CA TYR A 75 -20.52 -4.41 -2.64
C TYR A 75 -21.44 -3.67 -1.65
N ARG A 76 -22.40 -2.88 -2.17
CA ARG A 76 -23.43 -2.23 -1.34
C ARG A 76 -24.28 -3.25 -0.59
N LEU A 77 -24.74 -4.31 -1.25
CA LEU A 77 -25.51 -5.36 -0.57
C LEU A 77 -24.66 -6.09 0.48
N MET A 78 -23.38 -6.35 0.20
CA MET A 78 -22.49 -7.02 1.15
C MET A 78 -22.28 -6.17 2.41
N THR A 79 -21.96 -4.89 2.25
CA THR A 79 -21.76 -3.95 3.36
C THR A 79 -23.03 -3.75 4.17
N GLN A 80 -24.16 -3.57 3.50
CA GLN A 80 -25.47 -3.47 4.14
C GLN A 80 -25.83 -4.75 4.91
N TYR A 81 -25.50 -5.94 4.38
CA TYR A 81 -25.73 -7.22 5.08
C TYR A 81 -24.86 -7.35 6.35
N PHE A 82 -23.61 -6.87 6.31
CA PHE A 82 -22.76 -6.81 7.50
C PHE A 82 -23.37 -5.94 8.61
N SER A 83 -23.89 -4.77 8.25
CA SER A 83 -24.52 -3.84 9.19
C SER A 83 -25.87 -4.37 9.70
N ASP A 84 -26.80 -4.64 8.77
CA ASP A 84 -28.21 -4.87 9.10
C ASP A 84 -28.46 -6.27 9.65
N VAL A 85 -27.79 -7.30 9.09
CA VAL A 85 -28.05 -8.71 9.42
C VAL A 85 -27.00 -9.24 10.39
N LEU A 86 -25.71 -9.04 10.09
CA LEU A 86 -24.63 -9.53 10.95
C LEU A 86 -24.35 -8.62 12.15
N GLN A 87 -24.93 -7.41 12.20
CA GLN A 87 -24.74 -6.43 13.27
C GLN A 87 -23.25 -6.16 13.57
N LYS A 88 -22.46 -6.05 12.50
CA LYS A 88 -21.01 -5.84 12.55
C LYS A 88 -20.64 -4.53 11.85
N PRO A 89 -19.80 -3.68 12.47
CA PRO A 89 -19.37 -2.43 11.85
C PRO A 89 -18.55 -2.69 10.58
N THR A 90 -18.84 -1.94 9.52
CA THR A 90 -18.16 -2.03 8.21
C THR A 90 -17.11 -0.94 8.00
N THR A 91 -17.07 0.07 8.88
CA THR A 91 -16.18 1.25 8.79
C THR A 91 -14.70 0.90 8.81
N SER A 92 -14.30 -0.21 9.43
CA SER A 92 -12.91 -0.69 9.47
C SER A 92 -12.55 -1.67 8.36
N LEU A 93 -13.51 -2.05 7.50
CA LEU A 93 -13.27 -2.95 6.38
C LEU A 93 -12.58 -2.21 5.24
N ASP A 94 -11.67 -2.91 4.57
CA ASP A 94 -11.04 -2.33 3.38
C ASP A 94 -12.07 -2.13 2.27
N VAL A 95 -12.03 -0.97 1.64
CA VAL A 95 -12.90 -0.67 0.49
C VAL A 95 -12.21 -1.14 -0.81
N PRO A 96 -12.76 -2.14 -1.51
CA PRO A 96 -12.20 -2.63 -2.77
C PRO A 96 -12.30 -1.57 -3.87
N ASP A 97 -11.26 -1.50 -4.70
CA ASP A 97 -11.28 -0.69 -5.91
C ASP A 97 -12.08 -1.41 -7.01
N LEU A 98 -13.39 -1.18 -7.01
CA LEU A 98 -14.32 -1.86 -7.93
C LEU A 98 -14.07 -1.49 -9.40
N GLN A 99 -13.52 -0.31 -9.67
CA GLN A 99 -13.17 0.11 -11.02
C GLN A 99 -11.96 -0.68 -11.52
N ALA A 100 -10.94 -0.87 -10.68
CA ALA A 100 -9.78 -1.69 -11.01
C ALA A 100 -10.14 -3.18 -11.20
N ILE A 101 -11.14 -3.71 -10.47
CA ILE A 101 -11.68 -5.06 -10.72
C ILE A 101 -12.34 -5.13 -12.10
N ALA A 102 -13.24 -4.18 -12.40
CA ALA A 102 -14.03 -4.18 -13.63
C ALA A 102 -13.19 -3.93 -14.89
N LYS A 103 -12.18 -3.04 -14.81
CA LYS A 103 -11.39 -2.61 -15.97
C LYS A 103 -10.13 -3.44 -16.14
N ASP A 104 -9.38 -3.62 -15.06
CA ASP A 104 -8.01 -4.12 -15.09
C ASP A 104 -7.87 -5.53 -14.49
N HIS A 105 -8.99 -6.14 -14.05
CA HIS A 105 -9.02 -7.46 -13.41
C HIS A 105 -8.08 -7.55 -12.19
N ASN A 106 -8.01 -6.46 -11.41
CA ASN A 106 -7.06 -6.32 -10.32
C ASN A 106 -7.26 -7.39 -9.23
N VAL A 107 -6.27 -8.28 -9.08
CA VAL A 107 -6.32 -9.41 -8.14
C VAL A 107 -6.49 -8.98 -6.69
N ALA A 108 -5.79 -7.91 -6.26
CA ALA A 108 -5.84 -7.46 -4.87
C ALA A 108 -7.24 -6.97 -4.49
N ALA A 109 -7.88 -6.17 -5.35
CA ALA A 109 -9.23 -5.69 -5.14
C ALA A 109 -10.26 -6.84 -5.23
N THR A 110 -10.09 -7.79 -6.16
CA THR A 110 -10.95 -8.98 -6.25
C THR A 110 -10.88 -9.83 -4.98
N LEU A 111 -9.68 -10.04 -4.41
CA LEU A 111 -9.52 -10.77 -3.16
C LEU A 111 -10.27 -10.12 -1.99
N LEU A 112 -10.33 -8.79 -1.92
CA LEU A 112 -11.14 -8.09 -0.91
C LEU A 112 -12.62 -8.45 -1.03
N MET A 113 -13.17 -8.48 -2.25
CA MET A 113 -14.56 -8.93 -2.48
C MET A 113 -14.74 -10.40 -2.05
N CYS A 114 -13.83 -11.30 -2.45
CA CYS A 114 -13.89 -12.72 -2.07
C CYS A 114 -13.85 -12.95 -0.56
N ARG A 115 -12.98 -12.21 0.16
CA ARG A 115 -12.86 -12.25 1.62
C ARG A 115 -14.16 -11.83 2.31
N LEU A 116 -14.80 -10.77 1.83
CA LEU A 116 -16.11 -10.35 2.36
C LEU A 116 -17.17 -11.43 2.09
N THR A 117 -17.16 -12.05 0.91
CA THR A 117 -18.09 -13.14 0.55
C THR A 117 -17.96 -14.34 1.48
N ILE A 118 -16.74 -14.84 1.71
CA ILE A 118 -16.54 -16.00 2.60
C ILE A 118 -16.90 -15.68 4.04
N VAL A 119 -16.60 -14.46 4.51
CA VAL A 119 -16.96 -14.03 5.87
C VAL A 119 -18.47 -13.97 6.05
N ILE A 120 -19.21 -13.43 5.08
CA ILE A 120 -20.68 -13.47 5.09
C ILE A 120 -21.17 -14.92 5.12
N GLY A 121 -20.58 -15.79 4.28
CA GLY A 121 -20.92 -17.21 4.22
C GLY A 121 -20.71 -17.97 5.52
N VAL A 122 -19.61 -17.73 6.25
CA VAL A 122 -19.34 -18.42 7.54
C VAL A 122 -20.06 -17.80 8.74
N GLN A 123 -20.59 -16.57 8.60
CA GLN A 123 -21.32 -15.86 9.65
C GLN A 123 -22.83 -15.93 9.50
N CYS A 124 -23.35 -16.50 8.41
CA CYS A 124 -24.79 -16.63 8.20
C CYS A 124 -25.42 -17.77 8.99
N GLU A 125 -26.75 -17.83 9.01
CA GLU A 125 -27.49 -18.90 9.69
C GLU A 125 -27.20 -20.30 9.11
N LYS A 126 -26.93 -20.36 7.80
CA LYS A 126 -26.57 -21.58 7.06
C LYS A 126 -25.06 -21.83 7.00
N ASN A 127 -24.29 -21.28 7.94
CA ASN A 127 -22.84 -21.35 7.92
C ASN A 127 -22.27 -22.79 7.87
N LYS A 128 -23.01 -23.78 8.37
CA LYS A 128 -22.59 -25.19 8.34
C LYS A 128 -22.24 -25.67 6.93
N GLU A 129 -23.07 -25.33 5.93
CA GLU A 129 -22.81 -25.72 4.54
C GLU A 129 -21.54 -25.07 3.99
N PHE A 130 -21.27 -23.81 4.37
CA PHE A 130 -20.05 -23.11 4.00
C PHE A 130 -18.82 -23.70 4.69
N ILE A 131 -18.93 -24.04 5.97
CA ILE A 131 -17.85 -24.66 6.76
C ILE A 131 -17.52 -26.05 6.21
N GLU A 132 -18.52 -26.86 5.89
CA GLU A 132 -18.33 -28.19 5.29
C GLU A 132 -17.62 -28.11 3.93
N LYS A 133 -18.01 -27.15 3.08
CA LYS A 133 -17.32 -26.90 1.80
C LYS A 133 -15.86 -26.50 1.99
N ILE A 134 -15.56 -25.65 2.97
CA ILE A 134 -14.18 -25.27 3.31
C ILE A 134 -13.39 -26.50 3.79
N GLN A 135 -13.97 -27.29 4.70
CA GLN A 135 -13.34 -28.51 5.24
C GLN A 135 -13.10 -29.60 4.19
N GLY A 136 -13.85 -29.59 3.09
CA GLY A 136 -13.65 -30.48 1.95
C GLY A 136 -12.47 -30.12 1.04
N LEU A 137 -11.85 -28.96 1.22
CA LEU A 137 -10.70 -28.51 0.42
C LEU A 137 -9.37 -29.08 0.94
N SER A 138 -8.29 -28.83 0.21
CA SER A 138 -6.94 -29.19 0.67
C SER A 138 -6.54 -28.40 1.93
N GLU A 139 -5.65 -28.95 2.77
CA GLU A 139 -5.14 -28.24 3.96
C GLU A 139 -4.50 -26.90 3.62
N THR A 140 -3.87 -26.81 2.44
CA THR A 140 -3.27 -25.57 1.96
C THR A 140 -4.34 -24.53 1.67
N ASP A 141 -5.42 -24.90 0.98
CA ASP A 141 -6.52 -23.98 0.67
C ASP A 141 -7.25 -23.55 1.94
N GLN A 142 -7.55 -24.50 2.83
CA GLN A 142 -8.17 -24.24 4.13
C GLN A 142 -7.39 -23.18 4.92
N HIS A 143 -6.06 -23.29 4.97
CA HIS A 143 -5.20 -22.32 5.66
C HIS A 143 -5.28 -20.92 5.07
N HIS A 144 -5.29 -20.79 3.74
CA HIS A 144 -5.42 -19.48 3.09
C HIS A 144 -6.80 -18.86 3.32
N LEU A 145 -7.87 -19.65 3.24
CA LEU A 145 -9.23 -19.20 3.50
C LEU A 145 -9.44 -18.82 4.97
N MET A 146 -8.87 -19.59 5.90
CA MET A 146 -8.90 -19.29 7.34
C MET A 146 -8.23 -17.94 7.62
N LYS A 147 -7.03 -17.71 7.07
CA LYS A 147 -6.34 -16.41 7.17
C LYS A 147 -7.15 -15.27 6.57
N ALA A 148 -7.82 -15.50 5.44
CA ALA A 148 -8.70 -14.51 4.82
C ALA A 148 -9.87 -14.12 5.75
N ILE A 149 -10.51 -15.11 6.39
CA ILE A 149 -11.59 -14.88 7.36
C ILE A 149 -11.06 -14.12 8.59
N GLU A 150 -9.95 -14.56 9.16
CA GLU A 150 -9.32 -13.92 10.33
C GLU A 150 -8.99 -12.46 10.06
N GLN A 151 -8.38 -12.15 8.91
CA GLN A 151 -8.02 -10.78 8.54
C GLN A 151 -9.21 -9.82 8.55
N VAL A 152 -10.37 -10.27 8.05
CA VAL A 152 -11.59 -9.46 8.07
C VAL A 152 -12.16 -9.37 9.48
N MET A 153 -12.22 -10.48 10.21
CA MET A 153 -12.77 -10.54 11.56
C MET A 153 -11.97 -9.70 12.57
N THR A 154 -10.63 -9.66 12.46
CA THR A 154 -9.79 -8.80 13.30
C THR A 154 -10.10 -7.32 13.07
N LYS A 155 -10.36 -6.90 11.83
CA LYS A 155 -10.73 -5.51 11.51
C LYS A 155 -12.08 -5.13 12.11
N ILE A 156 -13.06 -6.03 12.02
CA ILE A 156 -14.38 -5.81 12.64
C ILE A 156 -14.24 -5.68 14.16
N ALA A 157 -13.47 -6.55 14.80
CA ALA A 157 -13.27 -6.54 16.25
C ALA A 157 -12.54 -5.28 16.75
N ALA A 158 -11.56 -4.77 15.99
CA ALA A 158 -10.81 -3.57 16.37
C ALA A 158 -11.68 -2.30 16.49
N PHE A 159 -12.81 -2.23 15.76
CA PHE A 159 -13.69 -1.06 15.77
C PHE A 159 -14.72 -1.07 16.92
N GLN A 160 -15.04 -2.25 17.47
CA GLN A 160 -15.98 -2.37 18.60
C GLN A 160 -15.50 -1.66 19.87
N GLY A 161 -14.21 -1.32 19.97
CA GLY A 161 -13.64 -0.56 21.08
C GLY A 161 -13.78 0.96 21.02
N ASN A 162 -14.35 1.54 19.95
CA ASN A 162 -14.24 2.98 19.66
C ASN A 162 -15.56 3.67 19.27
N GLN A 163 -16.73 3.08 19.58
CA GLN A 163 -18.02 3.64 19.18
C GLN A 163 -18.46 4.80 20.07
N ASP A 164 -18.19 6.02 19.64
CA ASP A 164 -19.10 7.15 19.83
C ASP A 164 -19.07 8.06 18.59
N LEU A 165 -20.21 8.67 18.27
CA LEU A 165 -20.51 9.58 17.16
C LEU A 165 -20.89 8.93 15.81
N GLY A 166 -22.21 8.86 15.61
CA GLY A 166 -22.82 8.61 14.30
C GLY A 166 -23.03 9.86 13.47
N GLU A 167 -23.38 9.64 12.20
CA GLU A 167 -24.21 10.56 11.41
C GLU A 167 -24.86 9.76 10.28
N ALA A 168 -26.16 9.98 10.09
CA ALA A 168 -26.97 9.37 9.04
C ALA A 168 -26.64 10.00 7.68
N MET A 169 -25.49 9.64 7.11
CA MET A 169 -25.19 9.80 5.69
C MET A 169 -25.71 8.58 4.94
N THR A 170 -26.26 8.77 3.74
CA THR A 170 -26.64 7.62 2.93
C THR A 170 -25.38 6.85 2.52
N GLU A 171 -25.45 5.52 2.53
CA GLU A 171 -24.30 4.62 2.34
C GLU A 171 -23.57 4.84 0.98
N ASP A 172 -24.29 5.37 -0.02
CA ASP A 172 -23.75 5.76 -1.32
C ASP A 172 -22.81 6.98 -1.21
N ASP A 173 -23.20 7.99 -0.43
CA ASP A 173 -22.34 9.15 -0.14
C ASP A 173 -21.09 8.73 0.64
N HIS A 174 -21.21 7.73 1.51
CA HIS A 174 -20.08 7.21 2.28
C HIS A 174 -19.04 6.50 1.39
N TYR A 175 -19.47 5.71 0.40
CA TYR A 175 -18.56 5.06 -0.56
C TYR A 175 -17.81 6.09 -1.42
N TYR A 176 -18.50 7.07 -1.99
CA TYR A 176 -17.86 8.11 -2.81
C TYR A 176 -16.97 9.02 -1.98
N ARG A 177 -17.36 9.35 -0.75
CA ARG A 177 -16.54 10.14 0.17
C ARG A 177 -15.25 9.42 0.54
N ILE A 178 -15.33 8.14 0.92
CA ILE A 178 -14.14 7.34 1.23
C ILE A 178 -13.26 7.17 -0.02
N GLN A 179 -13.84 6.95 -1.20
CA GLN A 179 -13.05 6.91 -2.43
C GLN A 179 -12.36 8.24 -2.70
N SER A 180 -13.07 9.35 -2.54
CA SER A 180 -12.52 10.69 -2.72
C SER A 180 -11.39 10.98 -1.73
N GLU A 181 -11.60 10.69 -0.44
CA GLU A 181 -10.59 10.82 0.61
C GLU A 181 -9.38 9.91 0.32
N ARG A 182 -9.60 8.68 -0.11
CA ARG A 182 -8.52 7.75 -0.50
C ARG A 182 -7.74 8.26 -1.71
N SER A 183 -8.42 8.76 -2.74
CA SER A 183 -7.78 9.36 -3.92
C SER A 183 -6.98 10.61 -3.55
N GLN A 184 -7.51 11.43 -2.64
CA GLN A 184 -6.84 12.62 -2.14
C GLN A 184 -5.58 12.25 -1.33
N ILE A 185 -5.69 11.33 -0.37
CA ILE A 185 -4.55 10.83 0.41
C ILE A 185 -3.50 10.20 -0.51
N PHE A 186 -3.91 9.47 -1.55
CA PHE A 186 -2.97 8.88 -2.50
C PHE A 186 -2.22 9.97 -3.29
N SER A 187 -2.93 11.01 -3.75
CA SER A 187 -2.29 12.16 -4.41
C SER A 187 -1.35 12.91 -3.48
N GLU A 188 -1.75 13.14 -2.23
CA GLU A 188 -0.91 13.78 -1.21
C GLU A 188 0.34 12.96 -0.94
N LYS A 189 0.20 11.64 -0.79
CA LYS A 189 1.33 10.72 -0.65
C LYS A 189 2.29 10.82 -1.84
N GLU A 190 1.78 10.78 -3.08
CA GLU A 190 2.63 10.89 -4.28
C GLU A 190 3.37 12.23 -4.33
N THR A 191 2.71 13.34 -3.96
CA THR A 191 3.36 14.65 -3.87
C THR A 191 4.44 14.68 -2.79
N LEU A 192 4.17 14.08 -1.62
CA LEU A 192 5.11 14.03 -0.52
C LEU A 192 6.34 13.17 -0.86
N GLU A 193 6.14 12.03 -1.55
CA GLU A 193 7.24 11.20 -2.05
C GLU A 193 8.11 11.96 -3.06
N LYS A 194 7.51 12.75 -3.96
CA LYS A 194 8.26 13.61 -4.90
C LYS A 194 9.05 14.69 -4.17
N VAL A 195 8.44 15.40 -3.22
CA VAL A 195 9.12 16.44 -2.42
C VAL A 195 10.25 15.83 -1.60
N TYR A 196 10.03 14.67 -0.99
CA TYR A 196 11.07 13.95 -0.24
C TYR A 196 12.25 13.58 -1.14
N GLN A 197 11.99 13.11 -2.36
CA GLN A 197 13.03 12.77 -3.32
C GLN A 197 13.83 14.01 -3.74
N THR A 198 13.18 15.14 -4.03
CA THR A 198 13.86 16.41 -4.33
C THR A 198 14.72 16.89 -3.14
N LEU A 199 14.18 16.82 -1.93
CA LEU A 199 14.92 17.21 -0.73
C LEU A 199 16.15 16.33 -0.50
N LEU A 200 16.06 15.03 -0.81
CA LEU A 200 17.19 14.11 -0.74
C LEU A 200 18.29 14.49 -1.75
N GLU A 201 17.91 14.89 -2.96
CA GLU A 201 18.83 15.36 -4.01
C GLU A 201 19.50 16.68 -3.62
N GLU A 202 18.74 17.64 -3.11
CA GLU A 202 19.28 18.90 -2.58
C GLU A 202 20.23 18.66 -1.42
N HIS A 203 19.89 17.76 -0.49
CA HIS A 203 20.77 17.42 0.62
C HIS A 203 22.09 16.83 0.14
N ARG A 204 22.06 15.93 -0.84
CA ARG A 204 23.28 15.37 -1.46
C ARG A 204 24.12 16.46 -2.13
N ALA A 205 23.50 17.35 -2.89
CA ALA A 205 24.20 18.45 -3.54
C ALA A 205 24.85 19.40 -2.53
N LEU A 206 24.12 19.74 -1.46
CA LEU A 206 24.63 20.60 -0.39
C LEU A 206 25.78 19.93 0.37
N GLN A 207 25.70 18.61 0.58
CA GLN A 207 26.77 17.84 1.19
C GLN A 207 28.03 17.81 0.32
N THR A 208 27.91 17.60 -1.00
CA THR A 208 29.04 17.71 -1.93
C THR A 208 29.67 19.10 -1.91
N ASN A 209 28.87 20.16 -1.99
CA ASN A 209 29.38 21.54 -1.92
C ASN A 209 30.08 21.83 -0.58
N PHE A 210 29.56 21.28 0.52
CA PHE A 210 30.18 21.41 1.82
C PHE A 210 31.55 20.72 1.85
N ASP A 211 31.64 19.49 1.34
CA ASP A 211 32.89 18.75 1.24
C ASP A 211 33.92 19.51 0.38
N ASP A 212 33.50 20.07 -0.76
CA ASP A 212 34.35 20.89 -1.64
C ASP A 212 34.89 22.14 -0.92
N VAL A 213 34.02 22.89 -0.22
CA VAL A 213 34.43 24.08 0.55
C VAL A 213 35.38 23.70 1.70
N VAL A 214 35.18 22.54 2.32
CA VAL A 214 36.08 22.04 3.36
C VAL A 214 37.47 21.76 2.77
N LEU A 215 37.54 21.15 1.59
CA LEU A 215 38.80 20.90 0.88
C LEU A 215 39.50 22.21 0.51
N GLU A 216 38.79 23.17 -0.10
CA GLU A 216 39.37 24.49 -0.45
C GLU A 216 39.92 25.22 0.79
N LYS A 217 39.20 25.15 1.92
CA LYS A 217 39.64 25.73 3.19
C LYS A 217 40.91 25.06 3.71
N ASP A 218 41.03 23.74 3.59
CA ASP A 218 42.22 23.00 4.03
C ASP A 218 43.44 23.29 3.14
N ASP A 219 43.24 23.42 1.82
CA ASP A 219 44.28 23.83 0.88
C ASP A 219 44.77 25.26 1.17
N ALA A 220 43.84 26.20 1.36
CA ALA A 220 44.17 27.59 1.71
C ALA A 220 44.95 27.67 3.04
N LEU A 221 44.55 26.89 4.05
CA LEU A 221 45.29 26.82 5.32
C LEU A 221 46.70 26.25 5.14
N THR A 222 46.87 25.28 4.25
CA THR A 222 48.18 24.68 3.95
C THR A 222 49.09 25.69 3.26
N GLN A 223 48.59 26.40 2.24
CA GLN A 223 49.32 27.48 1.58
C GLN A 223 49.72 28.59 2.55
N LEU A 224 48.82 29.00 3.45
CA LEU A 224 49.10 30.04 4.44
C LEU A 224 50.24 29.61 5.40
N ARG A 225 50.26 28.34 5.81
CA ARG A 225 51.36 27.78 6.62
C ARG A 225 52.68 27.76 5.85
N GLU A 226 52.66 27.44 4.57
CA GLU A 226 53.85 27.41 3.72
C GLU A 226 54.43 28.81 3.52
N VAL A 227 53.60 29.78 3.13
CA VAL A 227 54.00 31.20 3.02
C VAL A 227 54.56 31.72 4.34
N ARG A 228 53.96 31.35 5.48
CA ARG A 228 54.48 31.76 6.79
C ARG A 228 55.87 31.17 7.07
N ARG A 229 56.09 29.90 6.75
CA ARG A 229 57.42 29.26 6.87
C ARG A 229 58.45 29.91 5.96
N GLU A 230 58.09 30.25 4.73
CA GLU A 230 59.00 30.96 3.81
C GLU A 230 59.38 32.34 4.34
N ILE A 231 58.44 33.10 4.89
CA ILE A 231 58.70 34.41 5.51
C ILE A 231 59.66 34.26 6.70
N ASP A 232 59.43 33.26 7.56
CA ASP A 232 60.28 33.00 8.72
C ASP A 232 61.70 32.56 8.30
N SER A 233 61.84 31.71 7.27
CA SER A 233 63.13 31.34 6.67
C SER A 233 63.87 32.56 6.13
N ARG A 234 63.21 33.39 5.31
CA ARG A 234 63.83 34.61 4.74
C ARG A 234 64.28 35.59 5.82
N ARG A 235 63.55 35.68 6.94
CA ARG A 235 63.97 36.50 8.09
C ARG A 235 65.20 35.92 8.78
N SER A 236 65.25 34.61 8.97
CA SER A 236 66.42 33.91 9.53
C SER A 236 67.65 34.09 8.66
N ASP A 237 67.53 33.84 7.35
CA ASP A 237 68.63 34.00 6.38
C ASP A 237 69.18 35.44 6.37
N LYS A 238 68.28 36.44 6.42
CA LYS A 238 68.68 37.84 6.50
C LYS A 238 69.41 38.18 7.81
N ALA A 239 68.98 37.61 8.93
CA ALA A 239 69.65 37.78 10.22
C ALA A 239 71.04 37.12 10.23
N ASP A 240 71.16 35.92 9.67
CA ASP A 240 72.43 35.20 9.55
C ASP A 240 73.43 35.93 8.65
N VAL A 241 72.98 36.50 7.53
CA VAL A 241 73.81 37.33 6.66
C VAL A 241 74.31 38.58 7.41
N MET A 242 73.44 39.26 8.16
CA MET A 242 73.84 40.42 8.97
C MET A 242 74.88 40.04 10.02
N MET A 243 74.68 38.95 10.77
CA MET A 243 75.64 38.48 11.77
C MET A 243 77.00 38.10 11.15
N ARG A 244 77.03 37.48 9.97
CA ARG A 244 78.28 37.18 9.25
C ARG A 244 79.01 38.46 8.85
N THR A 245 78.30 39.46 8.32
CA THR A 245 78.93 40.74 7.97
C THR A 245 79.49 41.48 9.18
N GLU A 246 78.82 41.39 10.34
CA GLU A 246 79.29 41.98 11.59
C GLU A 246 80.56 41.27 12.11
N MET A 247 80.58 39.93 12.05
CA MET A 247 81.76 39.14 12.43
C MET A 247 82.98 39.43 11.54
N ASP A 248 82.78 39.56 10.23
CA ASP A 248 83.88 39.85 9.30
C ASP A 248 84.44 41.27 9.51
N ARG A 249 83.57 42.23 9.85
CA ARG A 249 83.98 43.58 10.25
C ARG A 249 84.82 43.57 11.53
N LEU A 250 84.37 42.87 12.56
CA LEU A 250 85.11 42.76 13.82
C LEU A 250 86.47 42.05 13.65
N ARG A 251 86.57 41.11 12.71
CA ARG A 251 87.84 40.45 12.36
C ARG A 251 88.82 41.34 11.59
N THR A 252 88.34 42.38 10.91
CA THR A 252 89.21 43.35 10.22
C THR A 252 89.69 44.47 11.14
N GLU A 253 89.05 44.65 12.30
CA GLU A 253 89.37 45.66 13.31
C GLU A 253 90.30 45.15 14.44
N LEU A 254 90.65 43.85 14.45
CA LEU A 254 91.60 43.20 15.37
C LEU A 254 92.93 42.88 14.68
#